data_AF-A0A7D7VP33-F1
#
_entry.id   AF-A0A7D7VP33-F1
#
_cell.length_a   1.000
_cell.length_b   1.000
_cell.length_c   1.000
_cell.angle_alpha   90.00
_cell.angle_beta   90.00
_cell.angle_gamma   90.00
#
_symmetry.space_group_name_H-M   'P 1'
#
loop_
_entity.id
_entity.type
_entity.pdbx_description
1 polymer ?
#
loop_
_entity_poly.entity_id
_entity_poly.type
_entity_poly.pdbx_seq_one_letter_code
_entity_poly.pdbx_strand_id
1 'polypeptide(L)'
;MKNTLFIIAIIFTNIAQCQSNIISETEYNNIKINNITLADIKATEGDETQIRDLIPAIIEEKDINTGERGPSNYWFKYNGFEIAFTDNAGKPNHPGISSFTITKNNWSITIQNKTVTIGDNINILGNVFFNDDRNGDKSIIYRYCNGCNNFIFIEFNQNTNKITKIGYIEIP
;
A
#
# COMPACT_ATOMS: atom_id res chain seq x y z
N MET A 1 54.94 -11.45 -32.31
CA MET A 1 54.39 -10.55 -31.28
C MET A 1 52.96 -10.19 -31.65
N LYS A 2 51.96 -10.84 -31.04
CA LYS A 2 50.57 -10.38 -31.01
C LYS A 2 49.97 -10.89 -29.69
N ASN A 3 50.13 -10.11 -28.63
CA ASN A 3 49.41 -10.33 -27.38
C ASN A 3 48.06 -9.63 -27.52
N THR A 4 47.04 -10.39 -27.91
CA THR A 4 45.67 -9.87 -27.95
C THR A 4 45.12 -9.92 -26.53
N LEU A 5 45.07 -8.76 -25.87
CA LEU A 5 44.48 -8.58 -24.55
C LEU A 5 42.95 -8.63 -24.69
N PHE A 6 42.31 -9.69 -24.18
CA PHE A 6 40.85 -9.77 -24.07
C PHE A 6 40.41 -9.00 -22.81
N ILE A 7 39.85 -7.80 -23.00
CA ILE A 7 39.18 -7.06 -21.93
C ILE A 7 37.74 -7.58 -21.86
N ILE A 8 37.45 -8.39 -20.83
CA ILE A 8 36.09 -8.81 -20.49
C ILE A 8 35.39 -7.61 -19.85
N ALA A 9 34.55 -6.92 -20.63
CA ALA A 9 33.62 -5.92 -20.10
C ALA A 9 32.44 -6.65 -19.43
N ILE A 10 32.52 -6.84 -18.11
CA ILE A 10 31.37 -7.27 -17.31
C ILE A 10 30.45 -6.05 -17.19
N ILE A 11 29.48 -5.96 -18.09
CA ILE A 11 28.37 -5.02 -17.97
C ILE A 11 27.50 -5.55 -16.83
N PHE A 12 27.73 -5.05 -15.61
CA PHE A 12 26.76 -5.16 -14.54
C PHE A 12 25.53 -4.39 -14.98
N THR A 13 24.57 -5.08 -15.57
CA THR A 13 23.21 -4.58 -15.66
C THR A 13 22.71 -4.51 -14.23
N ASN A 14 22.80 -3.32 -13.62
CA ASN A 14 21.97 -2.99 -12.48
C ASN A 14 20.54 -3.00 -13.02
N ILE A 15 19.93 -4.18 -13.04
CA ILE A 15 18.48 -4.31 -13.19
C ILE A 15 17.96 -3.48 -12.03
N ALA A 16 17.41 -2.30 -12.32
CA ALA A 16 16.91 -1.38 -11.32
C ALA A 16 15.86 -2.12 -10.50
N GLN A 17 16.28 -2.68 -9.36
CA GLN A 17 15.38 -3.31 -8.44
C GLN A 17 14.58 -2.17 -7.84
N CYS A 18 13.27 -2.19 -8.10
CA CYS A 18 12.29 -1.35 -7.42
C CYS A 18 12.57 -1.38 -5.92
N GLN A 19 13.09 -0.27 -5.39
CA GLN A 19 13.58 -0.18 -4.02
C GLN A 19 12.39 -0.16 -3.06
N SER A 20 12.46 -0.92 -1.97
CA SER A 20 11.37 -1.04 -1.01
C SER A 20 11.86 -1.26 0.40
N ASN A 21 11.04 -0.86 1.35
CA ASN A 21 11.21 -1.17 2.76
C ASN A 21 10.56 -2.53 3.03
N ILE A 22 11.37 -3.58 3.13
CA ILE A 22 10.90 -4.92 3.45
C ILE A 22 10.82 -5.06 4.97
N ILE A 23 9.63 -5.35 5.46
CA ILE A 23 9.35 -5.61 6.87
C ILE A 23 8.86 -7.06 7.05
N SER A 24 8.80 -7.57 8.27
CA SER A 24 8.23 -8.91 8.48
C SER A 24 6.73 -8.93 8.16
N GLU A 25 6.20 -10.08 7.79
CA GLU A 25 4.76 -10.26 7.55
C GLU A 25 3.93 -9.91 8.79
N THR A 26 4.42 -10.26 9.99
CA THR A 26 3.79 -9.87 11.25
C THR A 26 3.74 -8.35 11.40
N GLU A 27 4.84 -7.64 11.16
CA GLU A 27 4.85 -6.16 11.19
C GLU A 27 3.90 -5.57 10.14
N TYR A 28 3.87 -6.15 8.94
CA TYR A 28 3.01 -5.71 7.85
C TYR A 28 1.51 -5.85 8.17
N ASN A 29 1.11 -7.02 8.69
CA ASN A 29 -0.27 -7.25 9.11
C ASN A 29 -0.65 -6.43 10.36
N ASN A 30 0.33 -6.02 11.17
CA ASN A 30 0.15 -5.12 12.31
C ASN A 30 0.16 -3.63 11.95
N ILE A 31 0.36 -3.26 10.68
CA ILE A 31 0.19 -1.87 10.22
C ILE A 31 -1.23 -1.43 10.56
N LYS A 32 -1.38 -0.21 11.08
CA LYS A 32 -2.69 0.28 11.51
C LYS A 32 -3.16 1.44 10.67
N ILE A 33 -4.46 1.46 10.37
CA ILE A 33 -5.18 2.65 9.95
C ILE A 33 -5.97 3.13 11.18
N ASN A 34 -5.62 4.32 11.69
CA ASN A 34 -5.95 4.73 13.05
C ASN A 34 -5.52 3.65 14.07
N ASN A 35 -6.48 3.05 14.78
CA ASN A 35 -6.24 1.99 15.77
C ASN A 35 -6.54 0.57 15.26
N ILE A 36 -6.92 0.43 13.98
CA ILE A 36 -7.39 -0.82 13.37
C ILE A 36 -6.23 -1.44 12.59
N THR A 37 -5.91 -2.72 12.83
CA THR A 37 -4.82 -3.37 12.08
C THR A 37 -5.26 -3.75 10.68
N LEU A 38 -4.29 -3.87 9.77
CA LEU A 38 -4.53 -4.38 8.42
C LEU A 38 -5.08 -5.82 8.46
N ALA A 39 -4.65 -6.62 9.44
CA ALA A 39 -5.20 -7.95 9.69
C ALA A 39 -6.71 -7.91 10.01
N ASP A 40 -7.14 -6.99 10.88
CA ASP A 40 -8.55 -6.85 11.25
C ASP A 40 -9.39 -6.46 10.03
N ILE A 41 -8.90 -5.53 9.20
CA ILE A 41 -9.58 -5.11 7.98
C ILE A 41 -9.69 -6.28 7.00
N LYS A 42 -8.60 -7.05 6.80
CA LYS A 42 -8.63 -8.24 5.93
C LYS A 42 -9.64 -9.28 6.41
N ALA A 43 -9.78 -9.46 7.72
CA ALA A 43 -10.70 -10.42 8.32
C ALA A 43 -12.18 -10.09 8.08
N THR A 44 -12.51 -8.84 7.75
CA THR A 44 -13.89 -8.47 7.38
C THR A 44 -14.33 -9.03 6.04
N GLU A 45 -13.37 -9.34 5.14
CA GLU A 45 -13.65 -9.81 3.77
C GLU A 45 -14.65 -8.91 3.04
N GLY A 46 -14.61 -7.59 3.30
CA GLY A 46 -15.53 -6.63 2.70
C GLY A 46 -16.99 -6.74 3.14
N ASP A 47 -17.33 -7.61 4.11
CA ASP A 47 -18.66 -7.72 4.67
C ASP A 47 -19.07 -6.36 5.27
N GLU A 48 -20.19 -5.82 4.80
CA GLU A 48 -20.61 -4.47 5.16
C GLU A 48 -20.85 -4.33 6.67
N THR A 49 -21.40 -5.36 7.32
CA THR A 49 -21.70 -5.30 8.76
C THR A 49 -20.39 -5.25 9.55
N GLN A 50 -19.47 -6.17 9.24
CA GLN A 50 -18.15 -6.20 9.88
C GLN A 50 -17.34 -4.94 9.61
N ILE A 51 -17.39 -4.37 8.39
CA ILE A 51 -16.74 -3.10 8.08
C ILE A 51 -17.30 -1.94 8.91
N ARG A 52 -18.63 -1.87 9.07
CA ARG A 52 -19.28 -0.84 9.89
C ARG A 52 -18.94 -0.97 11.36
N ASP A 53 -18.87 -2.19 11.86
CA ASP A 53 -18.52 -2.45 13.26
C ASP A 53 -17.02 -2.17 13.53
N LEU A 54 -16.16 -2.48 12.56
CA LEU A 54 -14.72 -2.29 12.68
C LEU A 54 -14.29 -0.84 12.55
N ILE A 55 -14.88 -0.10 11.59
CA ILE A 55 -14.52 1.28 11.27
C ILE A 55 -15.59 2.21 11.83
N PRO A 56 -15.37 2.85 13.00
CA PRO A 56 -16.35 3.72 13.66
C PRO A 56 -16.42 5.10 13.00
N ALA A 57 -16.61 5.14 11.69
CA ALA A 57 -16.77 6.33 10.87
C ALA A 57 -18.03 6.20 10.00
N ILE A 58 -18.62 7.34 9.65
CA ILE A 58 -19.80 7.37 8.79
C ILE A 58 -19.36 7.09 7.34
N ILE A 59 -19.92 6.05 6.75
CA ILE A 59 -19.80 5.78 5.31
C ILE A 59 -20.54 6.89 4.56
N GLU A 60 -19.81 7.64 3.72
CA GLU A 60 -20.35 8.70 2.86
C GLU A 60 -20.98 8.10 1.59
N GLU A 61 -20.30 7.12 0.98
CA GLU A 61 -20.73 6.43 -0.24
C GLU A 61 -20.31 4.96 -0.17
N LYS A 62 -21.09 4.08 -0.81
CA LYS A 62 -20.72 2.67 -1.00
C LYS A 62 -21.23 2.16 -2.33
N ASP A 63 -20.51 1.19 -2.89
CA ASP A 63 -20.93 0.40 -4.05
C ASP A 63 -20.62 -1.07 -3.79
N ILE A 64 -21.62 -1.95 -3.95
CA ILE A 64 -21.49 -3.38 -3.69
C ILE A 64 -22.08 -4.13 -4.88
N ASN A 65 -21.21 -4.87 -5.57
CA ASN A 65 -21.56 -5.77 -6.65
C ASN A 65 -21.17 -7.19 -6.24
N THR A 66 -22.14 -8.08 -6.07
CA THR A 66 -21.93 -9.47 -5.65
C THR A 66 -21.75 -10.45 -6.82
N GLY A 67 -21.30 -9.95 -7.97
CA GLY A 67 -20.68 -10.80 -8.98
C GLY A 67 -21.63 -11.64 -9.85
N GLU A 68 -22.89 -11.25 -10.04
CA GLU A 68 -23.80 -11.99 -10.94
C GLU A 68 -23.26 -12.16 -12.38
N ARG A 69 -22.33 -11.27 -12.80
CA ARG A 69 -21.66 -11.30 -14.12
C ARG A 69 -20.17 -10.95 -14.09
N GLY A 70 -19.51 -11.01 -12.93
CA GLY A 70 -18.12 -10.60 -12.77
C GLY A 70 -17.56 -10.88 -11.37
N PRO A 71 -16.31 -10.51 -11.06
CA PRO A 71 -15.80 -10.63 -9.69
C PRO A 71 -16.62 -9.73 -8.76
N SER A 72 -16.84 -10.18 -7.53
CA SER A 72 -17.47 -9.34 -6.53
C SER A 72 -16.59 -8.13 -6.25
N ASN A 73 -17.20 -6.97 -6.05
CA ASN A 73 -16.51 -5.73 -5.73
C ASN A 73 -17.29 -4.98 -4.64
N TYR A 74 -16.60 -4.60 -3.58
CA TYR A 74 -17.15 -3.89 -2.44
C TYR A 74 -16.32 -2.65 -2.22
N TRP A 75 -16.91 -1.47 -2.34
CA TRP A 75 -16.23 -0.20 -2.16
C TRP A 75 -16.94 0.63 -1.10
N PHE A 76 -16.15 1.18 -0.18
CA PHE A 76 -16.62 2.01 0.90
C PHE A 76 -15.81 3.30 0.92
N LYS A 77 -16.50 4.43 0.94
CA LYS A 77 -15.91 5.75 1.05
C LYS A 77 -16.34 6.43 2.33
N TYR A 78 -15.35 7.01 2.99
CA TYR A 78 -15.47 7.84 4.16
C TYR A 78 -14.82 9.20 3.86
N ASN A 79 -15.01 10.17 4.75
CA ASN A 79 -14.36 11.47 4.64
C ASN A 79 -12.82 11.34 4.68
N GLY A 80 -12.18 11.29 3.50
CA GLY A 80 -10.73 11.21 3.36
C GLY A 80 -10.10 9.81 3.43
N PHE A 81 -10.91 8.76 3.44
CA PHE A 81 -10.47 7.36 3.36
C PHE A 81 -11.42 6.56 2.46
N GLU A 82 -10.87 5.75 1.59
CA GLU A 82 -11.63 4.81 0.76
C GLU A 82 -10.96 3.45 0.78
N ILE A 83 -11.76 2.39 0.72
CA ILE A 83 -11.28 1.00 0.70
C ILE A 83 -12.15 0.16 -0.23
N ALA A 84 -11.48 -0.71 -0.99
CA ALA A 84 -12.13 -1.62 -1.92
C ALA A 84 -11.70 -3.07 -1.67
N PHE A 85 -12.65 -4.00 -1.78
CA PHE A 85 -12.45 -5.43 -1.72
C PHE A 85 -12.90 -6.08 -3.02
N THR A 86 -12.21 -7.14 -3.44
CA THR A 86 -12.58 -7.89 -4.64
C THR A 86 -12.16 -9.36 -4.54
N ASP A 87 -12.90 -10.23 -5.23
CA ASP A 87 -12.54 -11.65 -5.34
C ASP A 87 -11.18 -11.85 -6.03
N ASN A 88 -10.76 -10.91 -6.90
CA ASN A 88 -9.45 -10.97 -7.57
C ASN A 88 -8.27 -10.75 -6.62
N ALA A 89 -8.48 -10.10 -5.47
CA ALA A 89 -7.47 -9.90 -4.43
C ALA A 89 -7.66 -10.89 -3.26
N GLY A 90 -8.58 -11.84 -3.40
CA GLY A 90 -8.94 -12.79 -2.36
C GLY A 90 -9.19 -14.18 -2.94
N LYS A 91 -10.28 -14.81 -2.48
CA LYS A 91 -10.77 -16.09 -3.00
C LYS A 91 -12.24 -15.91 -3.41
N PRO A 92 -12.79 -16.79 -4.25
CA PRO A 92 -14.22 -16.75 -4.56
C PRO A 92 -15.07 -16.74 -3.28
N ASN A 93 -15.96 -15.74 -3.16
CA ASN A 93 -16.81 -15.48 -1.99
C ASN A 93 -16.09 -15.04 -0.70
N HIS A 94 -14.78 -14.76 -0.79
CA HIS A 94 -13.95 -14.26 0.30
C HIS A 94 -13.03 -13.16 -0.27
N PRO A 95 -13.60 -11.99 -0.62
CA PRO A 95 -12.86 -10.95 -1.32
C PRO A 95 -11.78 -10.35 -0.39
N GLY A 96 -10.59 -10.14 -0.94
CA GLY A 96 -9.48 -9.50 -0.23
C GLY A 96 -9.46 -8.00 -0.49
N ILE A 97 -8.68 -7.26 0.29
CA ILE A 97 -8.46 -5.82 0.06
C ILE A 97 -7.75 -5.68 -1.29
N SER A 98 -8.39 -5.00 -2.25
CA SER A 98 -7.75 -4.64 -3.51
C SER A 98 -6.98 -3.33 -3.41
N SER A 99 -7.54 -2.37 -2.67
CA SER A 99 -6.93 -1.06 -2.49
C SER A 99 -7.50 -0.35 -1.27
N PHE A 100 -6.72 0.56 -0.71
CA PHE A 100 -7.25 1.66 0.09
C PHE A 100 -6.46 2.93 -0.20
N THR A 101 -7.06 4.08 0.05
CA THR A 101 -6.39 5.38 -0.05
C THR A 101 -6.81 6.28 1.11
N ILE A 102 -5.83 6.98 1.69
CA ILE A 102 -6.01 8.08 2.65
C ILE A 102 -5.59 9.39 1.97
N THR A 103 -6.45 10.41 2.01
CA THR A 103 -6.23 11.73 1.40
C THR A 103 -6.42 12.91 2.34
N LYS A 104 -6.89 12.68 3.59
CA LYS A 104 -7.03 13.72 4.61
C LYS A 104 -6.37 13.31 5.92
N ASN A 105 -6.07 14.30 6.76
CA ASN A 105 -5.31 14.15 8.00
C ASN A 105 -6.12 13.65 9.20
N ASN A 106 -7.44 13.43 9.04
CA ASN A 106 -8.28 12.78 10.04
C ASN A 106 -8.11 11.24 10.06
N TRP A 107 -7.31 10.70 9.14
CA TRP A 107 -6.88 9.31 9.13
C TRP A 107 -5.36 9.24 9.25
N SER A 108 -4.87 8.32 10.08
CA SER A 108 -3.45 8.07 10.26
C SER A 108 -3.08 6.66 9.82
N ILE A 109 -1.83 6.48 9.41
CA ILE A 109 -1.23 5.15 9.28
C ILE A 109 -0.11 4.98 10.31
N THR A 110 -0.02 3.81 10.92
CA THR A 110 1.08 3.43 11.81
C THR A 110 1.87 2.27 11.23
N ILE A 111 3.14 2.49 10.92
CA ILE A 111 4.08 1.48 10.38
C ILE A 111 5.29 1.43 11.30
N GLN A 112 5.66 0.25 11.82
CA GLN A 112 6.79 0.07 12.75
C GLN A 112 6.80 1.08 13.93
N ASN A 113 5.63 1.28 14.57
CA ASN A 113 5.41 2.24 15.66
C ASN A 113 5.61 3.72 15.29
N LYS A 114 5.69 4.06 14.00
CA LYS A 114 5.69 5.44 13.50
C LYS A 114 4.32 5.77 12.94
N THR A 115 3.65 6.74 13.54
CA THR A 115 2.34 7.21 13.09
C THR A 115 2.49 8.49 12.28
N VAL A 116 1.88 8.52 11.10
CA VAL A 116 1.84 9.69 10.21
C VAL A 116 0.45 9.90 9.63
N THR A 117 0.18 11.14 9.24
CA THR A 117 -1.05 11.61 8.59
C THR A 117 -0.71 12.44 7.36
N ILE A 118 -1.73 12.79 6.56
CA ILE A 118 -1.54 13.71 5.43
C ILE A 118 -1.06 15.08 5.91
N GLY A 119 -0.03 15.62 5.26
CA GLY A 119 0.61 16.88 5.62
C GLY A 119 1.82 16.75 6.57
N ASP A 120 1.98 15.60 7.22
CA ASP A 120 3.17 15.32 8.03
C ASP A 120 4.43 15.21 7.18
N ASN A 121 5.59 15.46 7.79
CA ASN A 121 6.87 15.30 7.11
C ASN A 121 7.27 13.81 7.06
N ILE A 122 7.73 13.34 5.91
CA ILE A 122 8.15 11.94 5.73
C ILE A 122 9.31 11.52 6.66
N ASN A 123 10.09 12.45 7.19
CA ASN A 123 11.18 12.15 8.12
C ASN A 123 10.72 11.45 9.41
N ILE A 124 9.43 11.53 9.76
CA ILE A 124 8.86 10.81 10.91
C ILE A 124 8.99 9.29 10.74
N LEU A 125 8.98 8.79 9.51
CA LEU A 125 9.15 7.38 9.16
C LEU A 125 10.58 6.86 9.38
N GLY A 126 11.53 7.77 9.65
CA GLY A 126 12.94 7.43 9.89
C GLY A 126 13.71 7.19 8.59
N ASN A 127 14.67 6.26 8.63
CA ASN A 127 15.46 5.91 7.46
C ASN A 127 14.67 4.96 6.57
N VAL A 128 14.32 5.41 5.37
CA VAL A 128 13.52 4.66 4.40
C VAL A 128 14.22 4.62 3.05
N PHE A 129 13.99 3.54 2.31
CA PHE A 129 14.33 3.46 0.89
C PHE A 129 13.22 4.13 0.07
N PHE A 130 13.63 4.98 -0.86
CA PHE A 130 12.73 5.60 -1.82
C PHE A 130 12.60 4.72 -3.05
N ASN A 131 11.37 4.50 -3.48
CA ASN A 131 11.07 3.97 -4.80
C ASN A 131 11.08 5.14 -5.79
N ASP A 132 11.85 5.01 -6.87
CA ASP A 132 11.81 5.94 -7.99
C ASP A 132 10.71 5.50 -8.96
N ASP A 133 9.69 6.34 -9.12
CA ASP A 133 8.63 6.12 -10.10
C ASP A 133 9.12 6.44 -11.53
N ARG A 134 8.39 5.96 -12.53
CA ARG A 134 8.78 6.09 -13.95
C ARG A 134 8.96 7.53 -14.43
N ASN A 135 8.30 8.48 -13.77
CA ASN A 135 8.38 9.91 -14.06
C ASN A 135 9.47 10.64 -13.25
N GLY A 136 10.21 9.93 -12.39
CA GLY A 136 11.24 10.49 -11.51
C GLY A 136 10.72 11.03 -10.18
N ASP A 137 9.40 10.98 -9.94
CA ASP A 137 8.85 11.24 -8.61
C ASP A 137 9.22 10.09 -7.67
N LYS A 138 9.29 10.37 -6.38
CA LYS A 138 9.64 9.37 -5.36
C LYS A 138 8.44 9.03 -4.51
N SER A 139 8.35 7.75 -4.18
CA SER A 139 7.41 7.20 -3.22
C SER A 139 8.16 6.37 -2.19
N ILE A 140 7.51 6.09 -1.06
CA ILE A 140 8.02 5.13 -0.06
C ILE A 140 7.12 3.91 -0.14
N ILE A 141 7.69 2.74 -0.42
CA ILE A 141 6.95 1.48 -0.53
C ILE A 141 7.33 0.56 0.64
N TYR A 142 6.32 -0.01 1.29
CA TYR A 142 6.45 -1.07 2.29
C TYR A 142 5.82 -2.37 1.76
N ARG A 143 6.55 -3.48 1.91
CA ARG A 143 6.08 -4.84 1.57
C ARG A 143 6.67 -5.88 2.52
N TYR A 144 6.05 -7.06 2.61
CA TYR A 144 6.55 -8.13 3.48
C TYR A 144 7.39 -9.20 2.76
N CYS A 145 7.41 -9.17 1.43
CA CYS A 145 8.27 -10.05 0.64
C CYS A 145 8.82 -9.37 -0.63
N ASN A 146 9.90 -9.92 -1.17
CA ASN A 146 10.42 -9.51 -2.47
C ASN A 146 9.48 -9.99 -3.59
N GLY A 147 8.96 -9.06 -4.39
CA GLY A 147 8.08 -9.39 -5.51
C GLY A 147 6.63 -9.68 -5.13
N CYS A 148 6.23 -9.43 -3.87
CA CYS A 148 4.82 -9.46 -3.47
C CYS A 148 4.00 -8.48 -4.32
N ASN A 149 2.81 -8.91 -4.72
CA ASN A 149 1.89 -8.10 -5.54
C ASN A 149 1.12 -7.06 -4.72
N ASN A 150 1.24 -7.10 -3.40
CA ASN A 150 0.62 -6.17 -2.49
C ASN A 150 1.64 -5.35 -1.72
N PHE A 151 1.36 -4.06 -1.61
CA PHE A 151 2.24 -3.11 -0.93
C PHE A 151 1.48 -1.88 -0.47
N ILE A 152 2.03 -1.24 0.56
CA ILE A 152 1.63 0.09 1.00
C ILE A 152 2.57 1.09 0.35
N PHE A 153 2.02 2.17 -0.19
CA PHE A 153 2.77 3.28 -0.76
C PHE A 153 2.44 4.58 -0.04
N ILE A 154 3.45 5.44 0.08
CA ILE A 154 3.33 6.80 0.61
C ILE A 154 3.90 7.75 -0.44
N GLU A 155 3.03 8.61 -0.96
CA GLU A 155 3.41 9.71 -1.85
C GLU A 155 3.62 10.97 -1.03
N PHE A 156 4.55 11.80 -1.48
CA PHE A 156 4.88 13.05 -0.81
C PHE A 156 5.35 14.11 -1.81
N ASN A 157 5.15 15.36 -1.43
CA ASN A 157 5.68 16.50 -2.17
C ASN A 157 7.19 16.57 -1.99
N GLN A 158 7.96 16.42 -3.07
CA GLN A 158 9.43 16.38 -3.05
C GLN A 158 10.09 17.71 -2.61
N ASN A 159 9.38 18.84 -2.73
CA ASN A 159 9.91 20.15 -2.34
C ASN A 159 9.72 20.41 -0.84
N THR A 160 8.59 19.95 -0.27
CA THR A 160 8.25 20.20 1.14
C THR A 160 8.42 18.99 2.04
N ASN A 161 8.71 17.81 1.46
CA ASN A 161 8.74 16.52 2.13
C ASN A 161 7.46 16.18 2.91
N LYS A 162 6.32 16.72 2.48
CA LYS A 162 5.03 16.50 3.15
C LYS A 162 4.27 15.38 2.47
N ILE A 163 3.72 14.46 3.25
CA ILE A 163 2.88 13.36 2.79
C ILE A 163 1.63 13.94 2.13
N THR A 164 1.34 13.49 0.92
CA THR A 164 0.18 13.93 0.12
C THR A 164 -0.86 12.83 -0.04
N LYS A 165 -0.44 11.56 0.01
CA LYS A 165 -1.32 10.39 -0.12
C LYS A 165 -0.67 9.18 0.51
N ILE A 166 -1.49 8.33 1.11
CA ILE A 166 -1.09 7.01 1.61
C ILE A 166 -2.06 6.02 0.99
N GLY A 167 -1.57 4.88 0.52
CA GLY A 167 -2.46 3.87 -0.01
C GLY A 167 -1.90 2.46 0.04
N TYR A 168 -2.74 1.53 -0.35
CA TYR A 168 -2.43 0.13 -0.54
C TYR A 168 -2.97 -0.27 -1.90
N ILE A 169 -2.25 -1.17 -2.55
CA ILE A 169 -2.74 -1.87 -3.73
C ILE A 169 -2.35 -3.33 -3.63
N GLU A 170 -3.24 -4.18 -4.11
CA GLU A 170 -2.98 -5.58 -4.41
C GLU A 170 -3.23 -5.80 -5.90
N ILE A 171 -2.19 -6.20 -6.61
CA ILE A 171 -2.23 -6.44 -8.05
C ILE A 171 -2.62 -7.91 -8.27
N PRO A 172 -3.78 -8.20 -8.88
CA PRO A 172 -4.18 -9.57 -9.22
C PRO A 172 -3.24 -10.25 -10.21
#